data_AF-A0A8J5C5S0-F1
#
_entry.id   AF-A0A8J5C5S0-F1
#
_cell.length_a   1.000
_cell.length_b   1.000
_cell.length_c   1.000
_cell.angle_alpha   90.00
_cell.angle_beta   90.00
_cell.angle_gamma   90.00
#
_symmetry.space_group_name_H-M   'P 1'
#
loop_
_entity.id
_entity.type
_entity.pdbx_description
1 polymer ?
#
loop_
_entity_poly.entity_id
_entity_poly.type
_entity_poly.pdbx_seq_one_letter_code
_entity_poly.pdbx_strand_id
1 'polypeptide(L)'
;MPQSTLQAKKQQLFDDAMMTTFSMKEHGHIDVDGCLVYLKIQINRLGALARYYDVFHLQYDAMPEPARTELAAIARKIMILGQHLVDALGPDHPLTEELADMIHSVGQRVMCLGEEQQAN
;
A
#
# COMPACT_ATOMS: atom_id res chain seq x y z
N MET A 1 6.47 -2.08 -37.47
CA MET A 1 5.46 -1.70 -36.44
C MET A 1 6.19 -1.58 -35.11
N PRO A 2 6.07 -0.45 -34.38
CA PRO A 2 7.01 -0.13 -33.31
C PRO A 2 6.74 -0.95 -32.04
N GLN A 3 7.80 -1.41 -31.38
CA GLN A 3 7.77 -2.27 -30.18
C GLN A 3 7.11 -1.62 -28.95
N SER A 4 6.85 -0.31 -28.97
CA SER A 4 6.31 0.46 -27.84
C SER A 4 4.86 0.14 -27.49
N THR A 5 4.05 -0.29 -28.48
CA THR A 5 2.63 -0.65 -28.26
C THR A 5 2.46 -1.98 -27.52
N LEU A 6 3.40 -2.92 -27.67
CA LEU A 6 3.34 -4.23 -27.00
C LEU A 6 3.61 -4.12 -25.48
N GLN A 7 4.50 -3.22 -25.08
CA GLN A 7 4.80 -2.98 -23.66
C GLN A 7 3.67 -2.24 -22.96
N ALA A 8 3.12 -1.19 -23.59
CA ALA A 8 1.97 -0.46 -23.06
C ALA A 8 0.74 -1.37 -22.90
N LYS A 9 0.50 -2.26 -23.88
CA LYS A 9 -0.61 -3.21 -23.85
C LYS A 9 -0.45 -4.28 -22.78
N LYS A 10 0.80 -4.71 -22.49
CA LYS A 10 1.08 -5.63 -21.36
C LYS A 10 0.86 -4.97 -20.01
N GLN A 11 1.24 -3.70 -19.86
CA GLN A 11 1.04 -2.96 -18.61
C GLN A 11 -0.46 -2.73 -18.35
N GLN A 12 -1.22 -2.31 -19.36
CA GLN A 12 -2.68 -2.19 -19.27
C GLN A 12 -3.36 -3.51 -18.94
N LEU A 13 -2.95 -4.62 -19.57
CA LEU A 13 -3.52 -5.94 -19.25
C LEU A 13 -3.21 -6.37 -17.82
N PHE A 14 -2.06 -5.97 -17.27
CA PHE A 14 -1.71 -6.25 -15.88
C PHE A 14 -2.53 -5.39 -14.91
N ASP A 15 -2.71 -4.11 -15.22
CA ASP A 15 -3.51 -3.18 -14.43
C ASP A 15 -5.01 -3.57 -14.48
N ASP A 16 -5.53 -3.97 -15.64
CA ASP A 16 -6.89 -4.47 -15.81
C ASP A 16 -7.11 -5.83 -15.13
N ALA A 17 -6.13 -6.74 -15.16
CA ALA A 17 -6.19 -8.02 -14.44
C ALA A 17 -6.19 -7.82 -12.91
N MET A 18 -5.43 -6.85 -12.42
CA MET A 18 -5.41 -6.46 -11.01
C MET A 18 -6.69 -5.74 -10.58
N MET A 19 -7.41 -5.06 -11.48
CA MET A 19 -8.68 -4.40 -11.18
C MET A 19 -9.88 -5.34 -11.32
N THR A 20 -9.81 -6.34 -12.19
CA THR A 20 -10.89 -7.35 -12.39
C THR A 20 -10.93 -8.40 -11.29
N THR A 21 -9.83 -8.64 -10.59
CA THR A 21 -9.83 -9.52 -9.39
C THR A 21 -10.67 -8.95 -8.24
N PHE A 22 -10.95 -7.64 -8.24
CA PHE A 22 -11.80 -7.01 -7.22
C PHE A 22 -13.27 -6.84 -7.66
N SER A 23 -13.62 -7.20 -8.90
CA SER A 23 -14.98 -7.01 -9.44
C SER A 23 -15.55 -8.30 -10.01
N MET A 24 -15.70 -9.33 -9.18
CA MET A 24 -16.69 -10.38 -9.43
C MET A 24 -17.86 -10.23 -8.45
N LYS A 25 -18.97 -9.72 -9.00
CA LYS A 25 -20.31 -9.85 -8.44
C LYS A 25 -20.77 -11.30 -8.54
N GLU A 26 -20.21 -12.16 -7.72
CA GLU A 26 -20.83 -13.41 -7.27
C GLU A 26 -20.60 -13.48 -5.77
N HIS A 27 -21.42 -14.21 -5.00
CA HIS A 27 -21.28 -14.33 -3.55
C HIS A 27 -19.95 -15.03 -3.16
N GLY A 28 -18.83 -14.34 -3.33
CA GLY A 28 -17.47 -14.85 -3.22
C GLY A 28 -16.85 -14.37 -1.92
N HIS A 29 -16.46 -15.31 -1.08
CA HIS A 29 -15.65 -15.04 0.09
C HIS A 29 -14.45 -14.17 -0.29
N ILE A 30 -14.22 -13.10 0.48
CA ILE A 30 -12.97 -12.33 0.38
C ILE A 30 -11.83 -13.31 0.68
N ASP A 31 -10.86 -13.42 -0.22
CA ASP A 31 -9.62 -14.17 0.03
C ASP A 31 -8.77 -13.39 1.03
N VAL A 32 -9.07 -13.57 2.31
CA VAL A 32 -8.41 -12.87 3.42
C VAL A 32 -6.91 -13.19 3.42
N ASP A 33 -6.55 -14.45 3.17
CA ASP A 33 -5.15 -14.89 3.13
C ASP A 33 -4.38 -14.23 1.98
N GLY A 34 -4.95 -14.23 0.77
CA GLY A 34 -4.37 -13.53 -0.37
C GLY A 34 -4.21 -12.03 -0.12
N CYS A 35 -5.21 -11.41 0.52
CA CYS A 35 -5.16 -10.00 0.87
C CYS A 35 -4.09 -9.69 1.92
N LEU A 36 -3.91 -10.54 2.93
CA LEU A 36 -2.86 -10.42 3.94
C LEU A 36 -1.46 -10.57 3.34
N VAL A 37 -1.27 -11.56 2.45
CA VAL A 37 0.00 -11.74 1.73
C VAL A 37 0.31 -10.50 0.91
N TYR A 38 -0.67 -9.98 0.17
CA TYR A 38 -0.50 -8.76 -0.61
C TYR A 38 -0.14 -7.55 0.27
N LEU A 39 -0.84 -7.34 1.39
CA LEU A 39 -0.55 -6.26 2.34
C LEU A 39 0.88 -6.35 2.88
N LYS A 40 1.32 -7.53 3.30
CA LYS A 40 2.69 -7.77 3.79
C LYS A 40 3.74 -7.42 2.72
N ILE A 41 3.50 -7.80 1.46
CA ILE A 41 4.38 -7.43 0.34
C ILE A 41 4.43 -5.91 0.16
N GLN A 42 3.28 -5.22 0.17
CA GLN A 42 3.24 -3.77 -0.01
C GLN A 42 3.91 -3.03 1.16
N ILE A 43 3.72 -3.47 2.40
CA ILE A 43 4.37 -2.87 3.59
C ILE A 43 5.89 -3.03 3.53
N ASN A 44 6.38 -4.19 3.09
CA ASN A 44 7.80 -4.43 2.89
C ASN A 44 8.37 -3.54 1.77
N ARG A 45 7.64 -3.41 0.66
CA ARG A 45 8.02 -2.50 -0.43
C ARG A 45 8.05 -1.06 0.04
N LEU A 46 7.06 -0.62 0.79
CA LEU A 46 7.00 0.72 1.37
C LEU A 46 8.21 0.97 2.28
N GLY A 47 8.52 0.05 3.18
CA GLY A 47 9.68 0.16 4.07
C GLY A 47 11.03 0.10 3.34
N ALA A 48 11.12 -0.59 2.21
CA ALA A 48 12.31 -0.60 1.38
C ALA A 48 12.49 0.74 0.65
N LEU A 49 11.42 1.28 0.05
CA LEU A 49 11.45 2.58 -0.63
C LEU A 49 11.70 3.72 0.34
N ALA A 50 11.06 3.70 1.51
CA ALA A 50 11.26 4.73 2.54
C ALA A 50 12.73 4.77 3.01
N ARG A 51 13.39 3.61 3.12
CA ARG A 51 14.83 3.54 3.42
C ARG A 51 15.70 3.98 2.25
N TYR A 52 15.35 3.60 1.02
CA TYR A 52 16.10 4.01 -0.18
C TYR A 52 16.11 5.52 -0.38
N TYR A 53 14.96 6.17 -0.16
CA TYR A 53 14.82 7.62 -0.26
C TYR A 53 15.23 8.37 1.02
N ASP A 54 15.64 7.62 2.04
CA ASP A 54 16.00 8.14 3.36
C ASP A 54 14.95 9.11 3.92
N VAL A 55 13.69 8.66 3.95
CA VAL A 55 12.54 9.43 4.42
C VAL A 55 12.69 9.87 5.89
N PHE A 56 13.54 9.19 6.66
CA PHE A 56 13.89 9.61 8.02
C PHE A 56 14.61 10.97 8.03
N HIS A 57 15.45 11.25 7.03
CA HIS A 57 16.17 12.52 6.91
C HIS A 57 15.50 13.49 5.93
N LEU A 58 14.58 13.00 5.08
CA LEU A 58 13.86 13.78 4.10
C LEU A 58 12.35 13.74 4.39
N GLN A 59 11.81 14.86 4.89
CA GLN A 59 10.36 15.00 5.12
C GLN A 59 9.58 14.65 3.84
N TYR A 60 8.42 14.00 4.02
CA TYR A 60 7.63 13.51 2.89
C TYR A 60 7.30 14.61 1.86
N ASP A 61 7.00 15.83 2.32
CA ASP A 61 6.70 16.96 1.44
C ASP A 61 7.92 17.47 0.67
N ALA A 62 9.12 17.25 1.21
CA ALA A 62 10.40 17.60 0.58
C ALA A 62 10.90 16.53 -0.41
N MET A 63 10.22 15.38 -0.51
CA MET A 63 10.62 14.33 -1.45
C MET A 63 10.42 14.74 -2.91
N PRO A 64 11.41 14.47 -3.78
CA PRO A 64 11.28 14.73 -5.21
C PRO A 64 10.30 13.74 -5.87
N GLU A 65 9.67 14.17 -6.95
CA GLU A 65 8.99 13.25 -7.86
C GLU A 65 10.01 12.43 -8.66
N PRO A 66 9.76 11.14 -8.97
CA PRO A 66 8.51 10.40 -8.77
C PRO A 66 8.40 9.68 -7.40
N ALA A 67 9.40 9.81 -6.52
CA ALA A 67 9.51 9.05 -5.28
C ALA A 67 8.31 9.27 -4.34
N ARG A 68 7.92 10.52 -4.16
CA ARG A 68 6.77 10.91 -3.34
C ARG A 68 5.48 10.26 -3.84
N THR A 69 5.20 10.35 -5.14
CA THR A 69 4.01 9.73 -5.74
C THR A 69 4.00 8.21 -5.58
N GLU A 70 5.13 7.53 -5.76
CA GLU A 70 5.22 6.08 -5.60
C GLU A 70 4.96 5.63 -4.15
N LEU A 71 5.59 6.29 -3.17
CA LEU A 71 5.35 6.04 -1.74
C LEU A 71 3.88 6.30 -1.36
N ALA A 72 3.32 7.42 -1.82
CA ALA A 72 1.90 7.76 -1.62
C ALA A 72 0.95 6.68 -2.15
N ALA A 73 1.25 6.18 -3.35
CA ALA A 73 0.41 5.20 -4.03
C ALA A 73 0.40 3.86 -3.28
N ILE A 74 1.57 3.41 -2.81
CA ILE A 74 1.69 2.18 -2.02
C ILE A 74 1.00 2.34 -0.67
N ALA A 75 1.22 3.46 0.02
CA ALA A 75 0.59 3.78 1.29
C ALA A 75 -0.94 3.75 1.21
N ARG A 76 -1.50 4.45 0.22
CA ARG A 76 -2.95 4.49 -0.02
C ARG A 76 -3.53 3.09 -0.26
N LYS A 77 -2.84 2.25 -1.04
CA LYS A 77 -3.29 0.86 -1.29
C LYS A 77 -3.35 0.05 -0.01
N ILE A 78 -2.34 0.18 0.87
CA ILE A 78 -2.31 -0.52 2.15
C ILE A 78 -3.44 -0.03 3.06
N MET A 79 -3.64 1.29 3.18
CA MET A 79 -4.68 1.86 4.03
C MET A 79 -6.08 1.45 3.60
N ILE A 80 -6.40 1.56 2.30
CA ILE A 80 -7.73 1.22 1.78
C ILE A 80 -8.02 -0.27 1.95
N LEU A 81 -7.10 -1.13 1.54
CA LEU A 81 -7.31 -2.58 1.62
C LEU A 81 -7.32 -3.06 3.08
N GLY A 82 -6.41 -2.56 3.90
CA GLY A 82 -6.36 -2.88 5.32
C GLY A 82 -7.66 -2.50 6.03
N GLN A 83 -8.17 -1.28 5.79
CA GLN A 83 -9.43 -0.83 6.38
C GLN A 83 -10.61 -1.69 5.91
N HIS A 84 -10.68 -2.03 4.63
CA HIS A 84 -11.73 -2.93 4.13
C HIS A 84 -11.70 -4.31 4.78
N LEU A 85 -10.51 -4.87 5.06
CA LEU A 85 -10.40 -6.15 5.76
C LEU A 85 -10.83 -6.03 7.22
N VAL A 86 -10.44 -4.95 7.92
CA VAL A 86 -10.89 -4.67 9.29
C VAL A 86 -12.41 -4.60 9.35
N ASP A 87 -13.03 -3.85 8.42
CA ASP A 87 -14.48 -3.70 8.36
C ASP A 87 -15.19 -5.02 8.01
N ALA A 88 -14.62 -5.82 7.12
CA ALA A 88 -15.19 -7.10 6.69
C ALA A 88 -15.08 -8.20 7.75
N LEU A 89 -13.99 -8.22 8.51
CA LEU A 89 -13.74 -9.21 9.56
C LEU A 89 -14.43 -8.84 10.88
N GLY A 90 -14.60 -7.55 11.14
CA GLY A 90 -15.18 -7.02 12.37
C GLY A 90 -14.17 -6.97 13.52
N PRO A 91 -14.53 -6.29 14.63
CA PRO A 91 -13.61 -6.00 15.73
C PRO A 91 -13.17 -7.24 16.52
N ASP A 92 -13.99 -8.30 16.54
CA ASP A 92 -13.72 -9.51 17.34
C ASP A 92 -12.86 -10.56 16.61
N HIS A 93 -12.50 -10.29 15.35
CA HIS A 93 -11.70 -11.22 14.57
C HIS A 93 -10.21 -11.14 14.98
N PRO A 94 -9.51 -12.28 15.14
CA PRO A 94 -8.13 -12.31 15.65
C PRO A 94 -7.12 -11.54 14.78
N LEU A 95 -7.42 -11.31 13.51
CA LEU A 95 -6.55 -10.59 12.57
C LEU A 95 -6.81 -9.07 12.53
N THR A 96 -7.87 -8.59 13.15
CA THR A 96 -8.25 -7.17 13.09
C THR A 96 -7.23 -6.28 13.78
N GLU A 97 -6.69 -6.72 14.92
CA GLU A 97 -5.60 -6.01 15.62
C GLU A 97 -4.32 -5.97 14.78
N GLU A 98 -3.89 -7.11 14.21
CA GLU A 98 -2.72 -7.18 13.32
C GLU A 98 -2.87 -6.25 12.11
N LEU A 99 -4.07 -6.20 11.52
CA LEU A 99 -4.38 -5.30 10.39
C LEU A 99 -4.33 -3.83 10.80
N ALA A 100 -4.89 -3.47 11.95
CA ALA A 100 -4.85 -2.11 12.47
C ALA A 100 -3.41 -1.65 12.73
N ASP A 101 -2.58 -2.51 13.34
CA ASP A 101 -1.16 -2.24 13.58
C ASP A 101 -0.36 -2.05 12.29
N MET A 102 -0.65 -2.88 11.28
CA MET A 102 -0.07 -2.76 9.95
C MET A 102 -0.43 -1.42 9.29
N ILE A 103 -1.70 -0.99 9.38
CA ILE A 103 -2.16 0.31 8.85
C ILE A 103 -1.50 1.47 9.62
N HIS A 104 -1.44 1.39 10.94
CA HIS A 104 -0.80 2.42 11.77
C HIS A 104 0.68 2.60 11.42
N SER A 105 1.38 1.49 11.21
CA SER A 105 2.79 1.47 10.79
C SER A 105 3.03 2.15 9.44
N VAL A 106 2.06 2.12 8.52
CA VAL A 106 2.13 2.85 7.24
C VAL A 106 2.03 4.36 7.45
N GLY A 107 1.12 4.79 8.32
CA GLY A 107 0.97 6.19 8.70
C GLY A 107 2.28 6.78 9.20
N GLN A 108 2.97 6.10 10.11
CA GLN A 108 4.27 6.53 10.62
C GLN A 108 5.34 6.61 9.52
N ARG A 109 5.39 5.63 8.61
CA ARG A 109 6.42 5.55 7.56
C ARG A 109 6.23 6.54 6.42
N VAL A 110 5.01 6.97 6.15
CA VAL A 110 4.66 7.82 5.01
C VAL A 110 4.43 9.25 5.46
N MET A 111 3.75 9.43 6.59
CA MET A 111 3.35 10.75 7.00
C MET A 111 4.42 11.48 7.80
N CYS A 112 5.44 10.82 8.39
CA CYS A 112 6.42 11.47 9.27
C CYS A 112 5.81 12.69 9.98
N LEU A 113 4.65 12.49 10.63
CA LEU A 113 3.96 13.58 11.31
C LEU A 113 4.89 13.97 12.47
N GLY A 114 5.41 15.17 12.38
CA GLY A 114 6.66 15.55 13.04
C GLY A 114 6.61 15.41 14.55
N GLU A 115 7.42 14.49 15.08
CA GLU A 115 7.80 14.48 16.50
C GLU A 115 9.31 14.25 16.73
N GLU A 116 10.16 14.34 15.71
CA GLU A 116 11.64 14.33 15.91
C GLU A 116 12.31 15.70 15.70
N GLN A 117 11.58 16.81 15.91
CA GLN A 117 12.16 18.15 16.06
C GLN A 117 11.84 18.83 17.41
N GLN A 118 11.43 18.08 18.44
CA GLN A 118 11.33 18.57 19.82
C GLN A 118 12.12 17.70 20.81
N ALA A 119 13.37 17.38 20.49
CA ALA A 119 14.31 16.80 21.44
C ALA A 119 15.75 17.26 21.15
N ASN A 120 15.98 18.56 21.17
CA ASN A 120 17.27 19.18 21.55
C ASN A 120 17.13 20.69 21.72
#